data_AF-A0A9P7ES28-F1
#
_entry.id   AF-A0A9P7ES28-F1
#
_cell.length_a   1.000
_cell.length_b   1.000
_cell.length_c   1.000
_cell.angle_alpha   90.00
_cell.angle_beta   90.00
_cell.angle_gamma   90.00
#
_symmetry.space_group_name_H-M   'P 1'
#
loop_
_entity.id
_entity.type
_entity.pdbx_description
1 polymer ?
#
loop_
_entity_poly.entity_id
_entity_poly.type
_entity_poly.pdbx_seq_one_letter_code
_entity_poly.pdbx_strand_id
1 'polypeptide(L)'
;MPKVKKSMDGSAQRLKASDFDDITKEILTTAITIFRCLVVTHAPFPDSILIETKLAKEAWREACSAKGINVRLTPGLMKMILKRTSHVHGELKTKMRSLTGSFFGFRVNDSREVIRRNRDHAESLKEGSLFAYKDWELKQGIYKTDLLQMGVNHMWFANRNDEGIVYHQYFNPFPVETMALLLASIECCIDEWGTGIKEDVKFSAANYVSVYNTHLDSLQRFEEHTAPYKLLEKIRVNLHDAARFHAGVDFLLMSSTGSRVTEEAFNDALLEYEQELQDKEEEERDERDGTEAQGE
;
A
#
# COMPACT_ATOMS: atom_id res chain seq x y z
N MET A 1 11.08 17.72 30.32
CA MET A 1 12.20 17.62 29.36
C MET A 1 12.30 16.16 28.94
N PRO A 2 12.35 15.81 27.64
CA PRO A 2 12.60 14.43 27.22
C PRO A 2 13.93 13.95 27.81
N LYS A 3 13.97 12.76 28.40
CA LYS A 3 15.19 12.24 29.02
C LYS A 3 16.00 11.50 27.97
N VAL A 4 17.17 12.04 27.63
CA VAL A 4 18.11 11.38 26.72
C VAL A 4 18.88 10.31 27.50
N LYS A 5 18.88 9.06 27.04
CA LYS A 5 19.53 7.92 27.71
C LYS A 5 21.08 7.95 27.60
N LYS A 6 21.65 8.73 26.68
CA LYS A 6 23.12 8.88 26.50
C LYS A 6 23.57 10.34 26.61
N SER A 7 24.68 10.57 27.31
CA SER A 7 25.43 11.84 27.21
C SER A 7 25.94 11.99 25.78
N MET A 8 25.58 13.10 25.11
CA MET A 8 26.06 13.39 23.77
C MET A 8 27.52 13.86 23.87
N ASP A 9 28.47 12.99 23.55
CA ASP A 9 29.87 13.37 23.39
C ASP A 9 30.16 13.73 21.92
N GLY A 10 31.03 14.71 21.73
CA GLY A 10 31.17 15.51 20.51
C GLY A 10 31.54 14.72 19.25
N SER A 11 30.56 14.51 18.38
CA SER A 11 30.68 14.45 16.92
C SER A 11 29.25 14.38 16.35
N ALA A 12 29.03 14.69 15.08
CA ALA A 12 27.72 14.77 14.42
C ALA A 12 27.00 13.40 14.35
N GLN A 13 26.64 12.83 15.48
CA GLN A 13 25.97 11.55 15.57
C GLN A 13 24.48 11.74 15.31
N ARG A 14 23.97 11.05 14.29
CA ARG A 14 22.54 11.08 13.92
C ARG A 14 21.71 10.57 15.09
N LEU A 15 20.92 11.45 15.69
CA LEU A 15 19.92 11.12 16.72
C LEU A 15 19.03 9.96 16.26
N LYS A 16 18.88 8.96 17.14
CA LYS A 16 18.07 7.76 16.95
C LYS A 16 16.96 7.72 18.00
N ALA A 17 15.89 6.97 17.71
CA ALA A 17 14.81 6.76 18.68
C ALA A 17 15.34 6.12 19.98
N SER A 18 16.36 5.27 19.88
CA SER A 18 17.05 4.62 21.01
C SER A 18 17.58 5.60 22.06
N ASP A 19 17.82 6.84 21.67
CA ASP A 19 18.47 7.85 22.51
C ASP A 19 17.50 8.46 23.53
N PHE A 20 16.19 8.19 23.42
CA PHE A 20 15.17 8.74 24.31
C PHE A 20 14.65 7.71 25.34
N ASP A 21 14.00 8.19 26.40
CA ASP A 21 13.22 7.36 27.31
C ASP A 21 12.05 6.67 26.59
N ASP A 22 11.55 5.57 27.17
CA ASP A 22 10.61 4.70 26.45
C ASP A 22 9.23 5.35 26.26
N ILE A 23 8.84 6.26 27.16
CA ILE A 23 7.63 7.11 27.00
C ILE A 23 7.78 8.02 25.79
N THR A 24 8.91 8.73 25.68
CA THR A 24 9.19 9.62 24.54
C THR A 24 9.24 8.84 23.23
N LYS A 25 9.79 7.61 23.22
CA LYS A 25 9.78 6.76 22.02
C LYS A 25 8.38 6.38 21.58
N GLU A 26 7.51 6.01 22.53
CA GLU A 26 6.14 5.63 22.21
C GLU A 26 5.36 6.80 21.59
N ILE A 27 5.46 7.99 22.20
CA ILE A 27 4.88 9.22 21.65
C ILE A 27 5.45 9.52 20.27
N LEU A 28 6.77 9.37 20.08
CA LEU A 28 7.41 9.59 18.79
C LEU A 28 6.91 8.62 17.72
N THR A 29 6.71 7.34 18.05
CA THR A 29 6.15 6.35 17.11
C THR A 29 4.74 6.75 16.70
N THR A 30 3.86 7.06 17.66
CA THR A 30 2.50 7.53 17.37
C THR A 30 2.51 8.83 16.54
N ALA A 31 3.34 9.80 16.89
CA ALA A 31 3.46 11.06 16.16
C ALA A 31 3.97 10.85 14.72
N ILE A 32 4.89 9.92 14.50
CA ILE A 32 5.37 9.57 13.15
C ILE A 32 4.23 9.02 12.31
N THR A 33 3.40 8.13 12.85
CA THR A 33 2.29 7.53 12.12
C THR A 33 1.21 8.58 11.79
N ILE A 34 0.83 9.41 12.77
CA ILE A 34 -0.09 10.52 12.54
C ILE A 34 0.46 11.49 11.48
N PHE A 35 1.73 11.86 11.60
CA PHE A 35 2.37 12.76 10.63
C PHE A 35 2.36 12.18 9.22
N ARG A 36 2.62 10.88 9.05
CA ARG A 36 2.53 10.21 7.74
C ARG A 36 1.12 10.32 7.17
N CYS A 37 0.08 10.09 7.98
CA CYS A 37 -1.31 10.29 7.57
C CYS A 37 -1.54 11.73 7.12
N LEU A 38 -1.22 12.72 7.96
CA LEU A 38 -1.42 14.14 7.64
C LEU A 38 -0.71 14.56 6.36
N VAL A 39 0.52 14.08 6.11
CA VAL A 39 1.25 14.35 4.87
C VAL A 39 0.46 13.82 3.67
N VAL A 40 0.08 12.54 3.65
CA VAL A 40 -0.57 11.96 2.46
C VAL A 40 -2.01 12.42 2.26
N THR A 41 -2.68 12.92 3.31
CA THR A 41 -4.09 13.33 3.25
C THR A 41 -4.30 14.84 3.14
N HIS A 42 -3.32 15.68 3.49
CA HIS A 42 -3.47 17.14 3.44
C HIS A 42 -2.41 17.86 2.61
N ALA A 43 -1.15 17.41 2.66
CA ALA A 43 -0.06 18.06 1.93
C ALA A 43 0.99 17.04 1.45
N PRO A 44 0.67 16.21 0.43
CA PRO A 44 1.60 15.21 -0.04
C PRO A 44 2.93 15.82 -0.51
N PHE A 45 2.86 16.96 -1.18
CA PHE A 45 4.02 17.78 -1.54
C PHE A 45 3.90 19.14 -0.85
N PRO A 46 4.40 19.32 0.38
CA PRO A 46 4.29 20.59 1.09
C PRO A 46 5.02 21.71 0.35
N ASP A 47 4.35 22.84 0.09
CA ASP A 47 4.94 24.01 -0.61
C ASP A 47 6.10 24.65 0.15
N SER A 48 6.19 24.41 1.46
CA SER A 48 7.28 24.90 2.29
C SER A 48 7.52 24.02 3.50
N ILE A 49 8.76 24.11 4.02
CA ILE A 49 9.13 23.50 5.30
C ILE A 49 8.27 23.99 6.47
N LEU A 50 7.63 25.16 6.36
CA LEU A 50 6.74 25.70 7.38
C LEU A 50 5.45 24.88 7.48
N ILE A 51 4.89 24.46 6.35
CA ILE A 51 3.70 23.58 6.30
C ILE A 51 4.06 22.23 6.92
N GLU A 52 5.17 21.63 6.49
CA GLU A 52 5.63 20.35 7.01
C GLU A 52 5.90 20.40 8.54
N THR A 53 6.52 21.49 9.00
CA THR A 53 6.75 21.74 10.43
C THR A 53 5.45 21.92 11.21
N LYS A 54 4.43 22.56 10.61
CA LYS A 54 3.10 22.70 11.23
C LYS A 54 2.45 21.33 11.43
N LEU A 55 2.42 20.49 10.39
CA LEU A 55 1.88 19.13 10.45
C LEU A 55 2.63 18.27 11.49
N ALA A 56 3.96 18.38 11.56
CA ALA A 56 4.75 17.64 12.55
C ALA A 56 4.44 18.09 14.00
N LYS A 57 4.21 19.38 14.24
CA LYS A 57 3.77 19.89 15.56
C LYS A 57 2.36 19.42 15.91
N GLU A 58 1.48 19.35 14.93
CA GLU A 58 0.11 18.86 15.08
C GLU A 58 0.10 17.38 15.44
N ALA A 59 0.78 16.55 14.65
CA ALA A 59 0.94 15.12 14.92
C ALA A 59 1.54 14.84 16.30
N TRP A 60 2.53 15.63 16.73
CA TRP A 60 3.11 15.49 18.07
C TRP A 60 2.12 15.83 19.18
N ARG A 61 1.35 16.91 19.04
CA ARG A 61 0.32 17.29 20.01
C ARG A 61 -0.75 16.21 20.12
N GLU A 62 -1.20 15.68 18.99
CA GLU A 62 -2.19 14.62 18.96
C GLU A 62 -1.66 13.33 19.61
N ALA A 63 -0.42 12.94 19.32
CA ALA A 63 0.22 11.80 19.98
C ALA A 63 0.36 11.98 21.50
N CYS A 64 0.74 13.17 21.96
CA CYS A 64 0.79 13.49 23.40
C CYS A 64 -0.60 13.37 24.04
N SER A 65 -1.63 13.90 23.36
CA SER A 65 -3.02 13.84 23.81
C SER A 65 -3.53 12.40 23.90
N ALA A 66 -3.28 11.60 22.86
CA ALA A 66 -3.68 10.19 22.80
C ALA A 66 -3.04 9.32 23.89
N LYS A 67 -1.83 9.70 24.35
CA LYS A 67 -1.14 9.02 25.44
C LYS A 67 -1.40 9.63 26.83
N GLY A 68 -2.09 10.76 26.91
CA GLY A 68 -2.32 11.49 28.16
C GLY A 68 -1.05 12.06 28.79
N ILE A 69 0.02 12.22 28.00
CA ILE A 69 1.34 12.65 28.49
C ILE A 69 1.84 13.83 27.65
N ASN A 70 2.12 14.94 28.32
CA ASN A 70 2.68 16.11 27.66
C ASN A 70 4.21 16.10 27.68
N VAL A 71 4.82 15.79 26.52
CA VAL A 71 6.28 15.85 26.34
C VAL A 71 6.64 16.99 25.40
N ARG A 72 7.65 17.79 25.78
CA ARG A 72 8.16 18.87 24.94
C ARG A 72 8.78 18.32 23.65
N LEU A 73 8.28 18.77 22.50
CA LEU A 73 8.89 18.50 21.19
C LEU A 73 10.24 19.22 21.06
N THR A 74 11.32 18.45 20.91
CA THR A 74 12.67 19.00 20.72
C THR A 74 13.02 19.09 19.22
N PRO A 75 14.03 19.89 18.82
CA PRO A 75 14.49 19.94 17.43
C PRO A 75 14.94 18.58 16.88
N GLY A 76 15.51 17.72 17.75
CA GLY A 76 15.90 16.35 17.39
C GLY A 76 14.70 15.47 17.01
N LEU A 77 13.66 15.46 17.85
CA LEU A 77 12.42 14.73 17.60
C LEU A 77 11.70 15.28 16.36
N MET A 78 11.64 16.61 16.21
CA MET A 78 11.11 17.27 15.01
C MET A 78 11.79 16.76 13.74
N LYS A 79 13.14 16.77 13.72
CA LYS A 79 13.91 16.29 12.57
C LYS A 79 13.67 14.81 12.26
N MET A 80 13.32 13.99 13.25
CA MET A 80 12.98 12.58 13.04
C MET A 80 11.59 12.40 12.40
N ILE A 81 10.64 13.27 12.74
CA ILE A 81 9.28 13.28 12.17
C ILE A 81 9.34 13.77 10.72
N LEU A 82 9.98 14.92 10.46
CA LEU A 82 10.05 15.53 9.12
C LEU A 82 10.71 14.61 8.07
N LYS A 83 11.61 13.70 8.48
CA LYS A 83 12.18 12.70 7.56
C LYS A 83 11.15 11.73 6.97
N ARG A 84 9.96 11.64 7.55
CA ARG A 84 8.96 10.62 7.19
C ARG A 84 8.21 10.94 5.90
N THR A 85 8.23 12.18 5.44
CA THR A 85 7.65 12.60 4.16
C THR A 85 8.30 11.86 2.98
N SER A 86 9.63 11.91 2.87
CA SER A 86 10.33 11.18 1.82
C SER A 86 10.23 9.66 1.99
N HIS A 87 10.16 9.18 3.23
CA HIS A 87 9.98 7.74 3.50
C HIS A 87 8.62 7.23 3.03
N VAL A 88 7.52 7.94 3.30
CA VAL A 88 6.17 7.51 2.89
C VAL A 88 6.02 7.56 1.36
N HIS A 89 6.63 8.54 0.69
CA HIS A 89 6.69 8.57 -0.77
C HIS A 89 7.48 7.41 -1.37
N GLY A 90 8.67 7.11 -0.81
CA GLY A 90 9.47 5.98 -1.27
C GLY A 90 8.79 4.64 -1.06
N GLU A 91 8.08 4.48 0.06
CA GLU A 91 7.27 3.30 0.35
C GLU A 91 6.11 3.16 -0.65
N LEU A 92 5.33 4.22 -0.86
CA LEU A 92 4.25 4.25 -1.84
C LEU A 92 4.76 3.88 -3.24
N LYS A 93 5.83 4.54 -3.69
CA LYS A 93 6.47 4.27 -4.99
C LYS A 93 6.89 2.81 -5.12
N THR A 94 7.48 2.22 -4.06
CA THR A 94 7.90 0.82 -4.07
C THR A 94 6.71 -0.13 -4.23
N LYS A 95 5.62 0.11 -3.47
CA LYS A 95 4.39 -0.69 -3.58
C LYS A 95 3.76 -0.54 -4.96
N MET A 96 3.58 0.69 -5.45
CA MET A 96 2.98 0.93 -6.77
C MET A 96 3.82 0.36 -7.90
N ARG A 97 5.15 0.43 -7.85
CA ARG A 97 6.03 -0.17 -8.87
C ARG A 97 5.77 -1.67 -9.06
N SER A 98 5.51 -2.39 -7.96
CA SER A 98 5.21 -3.83 -8.00
C SER A 98 3.85 -4.12 -8.66
N LEU A 99 2.87 -3.27 -8.38
CA LEU A 99 1.50 -3.39 -8.89
C LEU A 99 1.40 -2.94 -10.35
N THR A 100 1.88 -1.75 -10.69
CA THR A 100 1.77 -1.14 -12.02
C THR A 100 2.43 -1.99 -13.11
N GLY A 101 3.62 -2.54 -12.84
CA GLY A 101 4.34 -3.35 -13.83
C GLY A 101 3.56 -4.59 -14.26
N SER A 102 3.00 -5.31 -13.28
CA SER A 102 2.21 -6.52 -13.52
C SER A 102 0.83 -6.19 -14.09
N PHE A 103 0.18 -5.15 -13.57
CA PHE A 103 -1.17 -4.74 -13.97
C PHE A 103 -1.27 -4.33 -15.45
N PHE A 104 -0.30 -3.57 -15.96
CA PHE A 104 -0.24 -3.20 -17.38
C PHE A 104 0.58 -4.19 -18.24
N GLY A 105 1.03 -5.29 -17.64
CA GLY A 105 1.74 -6.35 -18.36
C GLY A 105 3.06 -5.89 -18.98
N PHE A 106 3.78 -4.95 -18.36
CA PHE A 106 5.15 -4.60 -18.77
C PHE A 106 6.09 -5.79 -18.53
N ARG A 107 7.02 -6.02 -19.47
CA ARG A 107 7.91 -7.19 -19.44
C ARG A 107 9.37 -6.74 -19.53
N VAL A 108 10.20 -7.29 -18.63
CA VAL A 108 11.65 -7.14 -18.75
C VAL A 108 12.15 -8.13 -19.80
N ASN A 109 12.63 -7.62 -20.93
CA ASN A 109 13.17 -8.42 -22.03
C ASN A 109 14.08 -7.52 -22.89
N ASP A 110 15.11 -8.11 -23.51
CA ASP A 110 16.10 -7.42 -24.34
C ASP A 110 15.75 -7.41 -25.84
N SER A 111 14.67 -8.08 -26.24
CA SER A 111 14.15 -8.02 -27.61
C SER A 111 13.70 -6.61 -27.96
N ARG A 112 14.15 -6.14 -29.13
CA ARG A 112 13.75 -4.85 -29.72
C ARG A 112 12.23 -4.73 -29.86
N GLU A 113 11.54 -5.83 -30.11
CA GLU A 113 10.07 -5.84 -30.21
C GLU A 113 9.41 -5.56 -28.86
N VAL A 114 9.87 -6.21 -27.79
CA VAL A 114 9.32 -6.01 -26.44
C VAL A 114 9.65 -4.61 -25.92
N ILE A 115 10.87 -4.11 -26.17
CA ILE A 115 11.27 -2.74 -25.84
C ILE A 115 10.33 -1.74 -26.52
N ARG A 116 10.13 -1.87 -27.85
CA ARG A 116 9.21 -1.00 -28.59
C ARG A 116 7.78 -1.08 -28.03
N ARG A 117 7.27 -2.30 -27.79
CA ARG A 117 5.92 -2.51 -27.23
C ARG A 117 5.76 -1.85 -25.87
N ASN A 118 6.72 -2.00 -24.96
CA ASN A 118 6.67 -1.38 -23.64
C ASN A 118 6.65 0.14 -23.74
N ARG A 119 7.51 0.73 -24.59
CA ARG A 119 7.58 2.18 -24.80
C ARG A 119 6.26 2.71 -25.33
N ASP A 120 5.77 2.14 -26.43
CA ASP A 120 4.55 2.59 -27.09
C ASP A 120 3.33 2.40 -26.16
N HIS A 121 3.33 1.34 -25.34
CA HIS A 121 2.30 1.12 -24.32
C HIS A 121 2.37 2.13 -23.17
N ALA A 122 3.57 2.45 -22.67
CA ALA A 122 3.75 3.46 -21.62
C ALA A 122 3.28 4.84 -22.10
N GLU A 123 3.63 5.22 -23.32
CA GLU A 123 3.17 6.47 -23.95
C GLU A 123 1.64 6.50 -24.09
N SER A 124 1.04 5.43 -24.62
CA SER A 124 -0.41 5.31 -24.78
C SER A 124 -1.16 5.38 -23.44
N LEU A 125 -0.67 4.71 -22.39
CA LEU A 125 -1.30 4.76 -21.06
C LEU A 125 -1.32 6.17 -20.46
N LYS A 126 -0.30 6.98 -20.76
CA LYS A 126 -0.20 8.36 -20.27
C LYS A 126 -1.07 9.33 -21.06
N GLU A 127 -1.28 9.08 -22.36
CA GLU A 127 -2.13 9.94 -23.18
C GLU A 127 -3.54 10.04 -22.58
N GLY A 128 -3.98 11.25 -22.22
CA GLY A 128 -5.29 11.45 -21.57
C GLY A 128 -5.47 10.70 -20.24
N SER A 129 -4.38 10.29 -19.58
CA SER A 129 -4.41 9.49 -18.34
C SER A 129 -5.23 8.20 -18.46
N LEU A 130 -5.10 7.47 -19.57
CA LEU A 130 -5.80 6.19 -19.78
C LEU A 130 -5.59 5.20 -18.62
N PHE A 131 -4.44 5.21 -17.97
CA PHE A 131 -4.16 4.39 -16.79
C PHE A 131 -5.15 4.56 -15.62
N ALA A 132 -5.89 5.68 -15.57
CA ALA A 132 -6.85 5.97 -14.51
C ALA A 132 -8.24 5.35 -14.77
N TYR A 133 -8.52 4.84 -15.98
CA TYR A 133 -9.82 4.25 -16.33
C TYR A 133 -9.92 2.79 -15.88
N LYS A 134 -11.15 2.37 -15.54
CA LYS A 134 -11.46 0.95 -15.29
C LYS A 134 -11.25 0.12 -16.55
N ASP A 135 -11.73 0.63 -17.68
CA ASP A 135 -11.51 0.08 -19.01
C ASP A 135 -10.87 1.18 -19.86
N TRP A 136 -9.56 1.07 -20.09
CA TRP A 136 -8.80 2.06 -20.85
C TRP A 136 -9.00 1.93 -22.37
N GLU A 137 -9.44 0.78 -22.88
CA GLU A 137 -9.72 0.59 -24.31
C GLU A 137 -11.04 1.29 -24.69
N LEU A 138 -12.07 1.10 -23.87
CA LEU A 138 -13.38 1.73 -24.04
C LEU A 138 -13.46 3.13 -23.40
N LYS A 139 -12.42 3.55 -22.68
CA LYS A 139 -12.36 4.81 -21.90
C LYS A 139 -13.55 4.94 -20.94
N GLN A 140 -13.87 3.87 -20.24
CA GLN A 140 -14.99 3.82 -19.30
C GLN A 140 -14.52 3.77 -17.84
N GLY A 141 -15.25 4.50 -16.98
CA GLY A 141 -14.98 4.51 -15.55
C GLY A 141 -13.67 5.20 -15.18
N ILE A 142 -13.48 6.46 -15.60
CA ILE A 142 -12.36 7.28 -15.13
C ILE A 142 -12.29 7.25 -13.59
N TYR A 143 -11.07 7.12 -13.07
CA TYR A 143 -10.75 7.00 -11.66
C TYR A 143 -11.29 5.75 -10.94
N LYS A 144 -11.74 4.74 -11.69
CA LYS A 144 -12.21 3.45 -11.15
C LYS A 144 -11.33 2.28 -11.56
N THR A 145 -10.08 2.54 -11.95
CA THR A 145 -9.11 1.48 -12.20
C THR A 145 -8.88 0.64 -10.95
N ASP A 146 -8.87 -0.69 -11.08
CA ASP A 146 -8.62 -1.60 -9.97
C ASP A 146 -7.25 -1.38 -9.35
N LEU A 147 -6.29 -0.85 -10.14
CA LEU A 147 -4.96 -0.48 -9.66
C LEU A 147 -4.99 0.58 -8.55
N LEU A 148 -5.95 1.51 -8.56
CA LEU A 148 -6.12 2.48 -7.48
C LEU A 148 -6.52 1.76 -6.19
N GLN A 149 -7.51 0.86 -6.25
CA GLN A 149 -7.95 0.09 -5.09
C GLN A 149 -6.82 -0.81 -4.56
N MET A 150 -6.09 -1.49 -5.45
CA MET A 150 -4.92 -2.30 -5.07
C MET A 150 -3.87 -1.44 -4.36
N GLY A 151 -3.59 -0.23 -4.87
CA GLY A 151 -2.67 0.71 -4.25
C GLY A 151 -3.12 1.15 -2.85
N VAL A 152 -4.40 1.50 -2.69
CA VAL A 152 -5.01 1.85 -1.40
C VAL A 152 -4.87 0.69 -0.40
N ASN A 153 -5.28 -0.51 -0.82
CA ASN A 153 -5.23 -1.73 -0.02
C ASN A 153 -3.80 -2.03 0.43
N HIS A 154 -2.83 -2.02 -0.49
CA HIS A 154 -1.46 -2.34 -0.14
C HIS A 154 -0.79 -1.27 0.72
N MET A 155 -1.12 0.02 0.52
CA MET A 155 -0.42 1.12 1.18
C MET A 155 -0.95 1.40 2.59
N TRP A 156 -2.28 1.51 2.76
CA TRP A 156 -2.88 2.00 4.01
C TRP A 156 -3.92 1.04 4.63
N PHE A 157 -4.29 -0.05 3.94
CA PHE A 157 -5.40 -0.93 4.33
C PHE A 157 -5.07 -2.43 4.12
N ALA A 158 -3.82 -2.85 4.33
CA ALA A 158 -3.43 -4.23 4.09
C ALA A 158 -3.90 -5.14 5.23
N ASN A 159 -4.03 -4.58 6.44
CA ASN A 159 -4.53 -5.27 7.62
C ASN A 159 -5.15 -4.29 8.62
N ARG A 160 -5.73 -4.83 9.71
CA ARG A 160 -6.45 -4.08 10.75
C ARG A 160 -5.60 -3.07 11.53
N ASN A 161 -4.29 -3.20 11.49
CA ASN A 161 -3.37 -2.33 12.23
C ASN A 161 -2.75 -1.24 11.35
N ASP A 162 -3.07 -1.22 10.05
CA ASP A 162 -2.53 -0.22 9.14
C ASP A 162 -3.15 1.16 9.37
N GLU A 163 -2.44 2.17 8.87
CA GLU A 163 -2.72 3.60 9.10
C GLU A 163 -4.16 3.99 8.73
N GLY A 164 -4.69 3.47 7.62
CA GLY A 164 -6.04 3.76 7.14
C GLY A 164 -7.15 3.18 8.03
N ILE A 165 -6.85 2.16 8.84
CA ILE A 165 -7.78 1.59 9.81
C ILE A 165 -7.66 2.29 11.16
N VAL A 166 -6.44 2.42 11.68
CA VAL A 166 -6.18 3.00 13.01
C VAL A 166 -6.52 4.49 13.04
N TYR A 167 -6.24 5.21 11.95
CA TYR A 167 -6.49 6.64 11.82
C TYR A 167 -7.54 6.93 10.74
N HIS A 168 -8.62 6.13 10.73
CA HIS A 168 -9.68 6.19 9.73
C HIS A 168 -10.29 7.59 9.55
N GLN A 169 -10.25 8.44 10.58
CA GLN A 169 -10.75 9.82 10.52
C GLN A 169 -10.04 10.66 9.45
N TYR A 170 -8.80 10.34 9.10
CA TYR A 170 -8.08 11.05 8.03
C TYR A 170 -8.38 10.50 6.63
N PHE A 171 -8.95 9.30 6.54
CA PHE A 171 -9.20 8.61 5.28
C PHE A 171 -10.68 8.45 4.95
N ASN A 172 -11.59 9.03 5.75
CA ASN A 172 -13.03 8.88 5.56
C ASN A 172 -13.72 10.24 5.29
N PRO A 173 -14.26 10.48 4.08
CA PRO A 173 -14.11 9.66 2.87
C PRO A 173 -12.67 9.71 2.34
N PHE A 174 -12.30 8.80 1.43
CA PHE A 174 -10.92 8.72 0.94
C PHE A 174 -10.43 10.08 0.41
N PRO A 175 -9.26 10.62 0.80
CA PRO A 175 -8.91 12.01 0.51
C PRO A 175 -8.56 12.22 -0.97
N VAL A 176 -8.96 13.37 -1.51
CA VAL A 176 -8.68 13.72 -2.92
C VAL A 176 -7.18 13.87 -3.14
N GLU A 177 -6.49 14.43 -2.15
CA GLU A 177 -5.04 14.60 -2.09
C GLU A 177 -4.33 13.25 -2.16
N THR A 178 -4.79 12.26 -1.39
CA THR A 178 -4.22 10.91 -1.42
C THR A 178 -4.47 10.21 -2.76
N MET A 179 -5.63 10.44 -3.35
CA MET A 179 -5.99 9.93 -4.67
C MET A 179 -5.11 10.54 -5.79
N ALA A 180 -4.88 11.86 -5.75
CA ALA A 180 -3.95 12.54 -6.66
C ALA A 180 -2.50 12.04 -6.48
N LEU A 181 -2.09 11.80 -5.23
CA LEU A 181 -0.77 11.23 -4.91
C LEU A 181 -0.61 9.81 -5.51
N LEU A 182 -1.65 8.97 -5.39
CA LEU A 182 -1.68 7.65 -6.01
C LEU A 182 -1.56 7.73 -7.54
N LEU A 183 -2.35 8.59 -8.19
CA LEU A 183 -2.28 8.79 -9.65
C LEU A 183 -0.88 9.22 -10.11
N ALA A 184 -0.29 10.21 -9.43
CA ALA A 184 1.07 10.66 -9.73
C ALA A 184 2.12 9.55 -9.51
N SER A 185 1.92 8.70 -8.50
CA SER A 185 2.82 7.56 -8.26
C SER A 185 2.68 6.45 -9.31
N ILE A 186 1.47 6.21 -9.83
CA ILE A 186 1.21 5.30 -10.95
C ILE A 186 1.88 5.83 -12.20
N GLU A 187 1.68 7.11 -12.53
CA GLU A 187 2.32 7.75 -13.68
C GLU A 187 3.85 7.66 -13.57
N CYS A 188 4.40 7.92 -12.38
CA CYS A 188 5.83 7.72 -12.12
C CYS A 188 6.29 6.28 -12.37
N CYS A 189 5.46 5.27 -12.11
CA CYS A 189 5.80 3.87 -12.39
C CYS A 189 5.68 3.52 -13.88
N ILE A 190 4.80 4.20 -14.61
CA ILE A 190 4.71 4.07 -16.07
C ILE A 190 5.93 4.74 -16.74
N ASP A 191 6.39 5.88 -16.21
CA ASP A 191 7.57 6.59 -16.70
C ASP A 191 8.86 5.76 -16.66
N GLU A 192 8.94 4.77 -15.75
CA GLU A 192 10.04 3.79 -15.72
C GLU A 192 10.17 2.98 -17.00
N TRP A 193 9.13 2.93 -17.83
CA TRP A 193 9.08 2.20 -19.09
C TRP A 193 9.09 3.13 -20.30
N GLY A 194 9.34 4.43 -20.12
CA GLY A 194 9.32 5.43 -21.19
C GLY A 194 10.38 5.22 -22.29
N THR A 195 11.45 4.48 -22.03
CA THR A 195 12.43 4.05 -23.06
C THR A 195 12.13 2.65 -23.60
N GLY A 196 11.15 1.96 -23.04
CA GLY A 196 10.84 0.55 -23.27
C GLY A 196 11.64 -0.44 -22.41
N ILE A 197 12.73 0.04 -21.79
CA ILE A 197 13.54 -0.67 -20.81
C ILE A 197 13.19 -0.10 -19.43
N LYS A 198 13.10 -0.97 -18.43
CA LYS A 198 12.79 -0.55 -17.07
C LYS A 198 13.94 0.26 -16.45
N GLU A 199 13.66 1.49 -16.05
CA GLU A 199 14.60 2.40 -15.40
C GLU A 199 14.08 2.85 -14.02
N ASP A 200 14.98 3.21 -13.10
CA ASP A 200 14.58 3.74 -11.80
C ASP A 200 14.27 5.24 -11.91
N VAL A 201 12.99 5.59 -11.85
CA VAL A 201 12.54 6.98 -11.83
C VAL A 201 12.22 7.40 -10.39
N LYS A 202 12.90 8.46 -9.93
CA LYS A 202 12.74 8.98 -8.56
C LYS A 202 11.41 9.71 -8.38
N PHE A 203 10.55 9.15 -7.52
CA PHE A 203 9.35 9.82 -7.04
C PHE A 203 9.71 10.85 -5.95
N SER A 204 10.04 12.06 -6.38
CA SER A 204 10.48 13.15 -5.52
C SER A 204 9.74 14.45 -5.83
N ALA A 205 9.68 15.35 -4.86
CA ALA A 205 9.02 16.65 -5.01
C ALA A 205 9.58 17.44 -6.21
N ALA A 206 10.88 17.39 -6.44
CA ALA A 206 11.53 18.09 -7.55
C ALA A 206 11.01 17.66 -8.93
N ASN A 207 10.55 16.42 -9.08
CA ASN A 207 10.15 15.85 -10.37
C ASN A 207 8.63 15.68 -10.51
N TYR A 208 7.91 15.38 -9.41
CA TYR A 208 6.51 14.96 -9.46
C TYR A 208 5.52 15.89 -8.79
N VAL A 209 5.94 17.03 -8.21
CA VAL A 209 4.99 17.99 -7.65
C VAL A 209 4.07 18.58 -8.72
N SER A 210 4.58 18.84 -9.93
CA SER A 210 3.77 19.34 -11.05
C SER A 210 2.75 18.30 -11.51
N VAL A 211 3.19 17.05 -11.69
CA VAL A 211 2.32 15.92 -12.07
C VAL A 211 1.22 15.70 -11.03
N TYR A 212 1.58 15.71 -9.75
CA TYR A 212 0.62 15.66 -8.65
C TYR A 212 -0.42 16.79 -8.72
N ASN A 213 0.03 18.03 -8.90
CA ASN A 213 -0.87 19.19 -8.97
C ASN A 213 -1.79 19.10 -10.19
N THR A 214 -1.32 18.58 -11.33
CA THR A 214 -2.15 18.34 -12.51
C THR A 214 -3.25 17.31 -12.24
N HIS A 215 -2.94 16.21 -11.54
CA HIS A 215 -3.95 15.21 -11.15
C HIS A 215 -4.93 15.78 -10.13
N LEU A 216 -4.46 16.56 -9.15
CA LEU A 216 -5.30 17.21 -8.16
C LEU A 216 -6.29 18.19 -8.80
N ASP A 217 -5.81 19.06 -9.69
CA ASP A 217 -6.63 20.00 -10.46
C ASP A 217 -7.64 19.26 -11.37
N SER A 218 -7.23 18.14 -11.97
CA SER A 218 -8.13 17.30 -12.78
C SER A 218 -9.25 16.68 -11.93
N LEU A 219 -8.93 16.17 -10.74
CA LEU A 219 -9.92 15.62 -9.80
C LEU A 219 -10.89 16.70 -9.32
N GLN A 220 -10.39 17.91 -9.01
CA GLN A 220 -11.23 19.04 -8.61
C GLN A 220 -12.18 19.47 -9.73
N ARG A 221 -11.67 19.60 -10.97
CA ARG A 221 -12.51 19.89 -12.15
C ARG A 221 -13.53 18.77 -12.41
N PHE A 222 -13.16 17.52 -12.20
CA PHE A 222 -14.09 16.39 -12.30
C PHE A 222 -15.20 16.47 -11.24
N GLU A 223 -14.87 16.83 -10.00
CA GLU A 223 -15.84 17.06 -8.93
C GLU A 223 -16.82 18.19 -9.29
N GLU A 224 -16.30 19.33 -9.75
CA GLU A 224 -17.11 20.47 -10.19
C GLU A 224 -18.03 20.11 -11.36
N HIS A 225 -17.48 19.46 -12.39
CA HIS A 225 -18.23 19.07 -13.58
C HIS A 225 -19.30 18.02 -13.30
N THR A 226 -19.10 17.20 -12.27
CA THR A 226 -20.02 16.11 -11.89
C THR A 226 -20.78 16.39 -10.60
N ALA A 227 -20.76 17.64 -10.11
CA ALA A 227 -21.32 18.06 -8.83
C ALA A 227 -22.78 17.64 -8.61
N PRO A 228 -23.70 17.73 -9.61
CA PRO A 228 -25.09 17.28 -9.43
C PRO A 228 -25.22 15.79 -9.09
N TYR A 229 -24.25 14.97 -9.48
CA TYR A 229 -24.25 13.53 -9.30
C TYR A 229 -23.33 13.06 -8.17
N LYS A 230 -22.46 13.96 -7.66
CA LYS A 230 -21.47 13.70 -6.61
C LYS A 230 -20.59 12.48 -6.94
N LEU A 231 -20.13 12.37 -8.19
CA LEU A 231 -19.44 11.16 -8.65
C LEU A 231 -18.10 10.96 -7.93
N LEU A 232 -17.33 12.03 -7.74
CA LEU A 232 -16.05 11.91 -7.02
C LEU A 232 -16.26 11.50 -5.56
N GLU A 233 -17.24 12.11 -4.87
CA GLU A 233 -17.63 11.73 -3.49
C GLU A 233 -17.95 10.24 -3.40
N LYS A 234 -18.78 9.72 -4.32
CA LYS A 234 -19.12 8.29 -4.39
C LYS A 234 -17.91 7.39 -4.64
N ILE A 235 -16.99 7.79 -5.53
CA ILE A 235 -15.75 7.03 -5.79
C ILE A 235 -14.89 6.97 -4.52
N ARG A 236 -14.74 8.08 -3.82
CA ARG A 236 -13.94 8.18 -2.58
C ARG A 236 -14.53 7.35 -1.43
N VAL A 237 -15.86 7.36 -1.27
CA VAL A 237 -16.56 6.51 -0.30
C VAL A 237 -16.34 5.05 -0.65
N ASN A 238 -16.54 4.66 -1.91
CA ASN A 238 -16.35 3.27 -2.35
C ASN A 238 -14.89 2.79 -2.15
N LEU A 239 -13.90 3.61 -2.48
CA LEU A 239 -12.48 3.28 -2.28
C LEU A 239 -12.18 2.98 -0.80
N HIS A 240 -12.68 3.82 0.10
CA HIS A 240 -12.50 3.66 1.54
C HIS A 240 -13.23 2.42 2.08
N ASP A 241 -14.50 2.24 1.73
CA ASP A 241 -15.32 1.14 2.27
C ASP A 241 -14.82 -0.22 1.77
N ALA A 242 -14.47 -0.33 0.48
CA ALA A 242 -13.85 -1.53 -0.06
C ALA A 242 -12.49 -1.83 0.59
N ALA A 243 -11.70 -0.80 0.91
CA ALA A 243 -10.42 -0.97 1.59
C ALA A 243 -10.58 -1.45 3.04
N ARG A 244 -11.60 -0.96 3.76
CA ARG A 244 -11.93 -1.44 5.11
C ARG A 244 -12.37 -2.90 5.13
N PHE A 245 -13.19 -3.27 4.15
CA PHE A 245 -13.58 -4.66 3.95
C PHE A 245 -12.35 -5.54 3.68
N HIS A 246 -11.45 -5.10 2.79
CA HIS A 246 -10.20 -5.79 2.47
C HIS A 246 -9.31 -6.00 3.71
N ALA A 247 -9.20 -5.00 4.58
CA ALA A 247 -8.44 -5.12 5.84
C ALA A 247 -9.08 -6.07 6.87
N GLY A 248 -10.24 -6.66 6.54
CA GLY A 248 -10.98 -7.62 7.35
C GLY A 248 -11.86 -6.99 8.43
N VAL A 249 -11.98 -5.66 8.50
CA VAL A 249 -12.72 -4.99 9.58
C VAL A 249 -14.18 -5.43 9.62
N ASP A 250 -14.83 -5.50 8.46
CA ASP A 250 -16.25 -5.85 8.36
C ASP A 250 -16.51 -7.37 8.37
N PHE A 251 -15.45 -8.18 8.18
CA PHE A 251 -15.54 -9.65 8.24
C PHE A 251 -15.88 -10.16 9.65
N LEU A 252 -15.52 -9.44 10.72
CA LEU A 252 -15.82 -9.85 12.11
C LEU A 252 -17.28 -9.66 12.52
N LEU A 253 -18.02 -8.77 11.86
CA LEU A 253 -19.47 -8.64 12.10
C LEU A 253 -20.24 -9.85 11.54
N MET A 254 -19.67 -10.56 10.57
CA MET A 254 -20.30 -11.70 9.90
C MET A 254 -19.71 -13.07 10.26
N SER A 255 -18.47 -13.11 10.76
CA SER A 255 -17.70 -14.36 10.92
C SER A 255 -17.40 -14.66 12.38
N SER A 256 -18.45 -14.93 13.15
CA SER A 256 -18.35 -15.63 14.44
C SER A 256 -18.18 -17.14 14.29
N THR A 257 -17.99 -17.67 13.08
CA THR A 257 -17.72 -19.08 12.83
C THR A 257 -16.24 -19.27 12.48
N GLY A 258 -15.45 -19.63 13.49
CA GLY A 258 -14.07 -20.04 13.29
C GLY A 258 -13.99 -21.17 12.27
N SER A 259 -13.20 -20.98 11.22
CA SER A 259 -12.84 -22.03 10.27
C SER A 259 -11.96 -23.04 11.02
N ARG A 260 -12.58 -24.11 11.50
CA ARG A 260 -11.89 -25.32 11.93
C ARG A 260 -12.04 -26.34 10.81
N VAL A 261 -10.95 -27.07 10.54
CA VAL A 261 -10.99 -28.27 9.71
C VAL A 261 -12.11 -29.16 10.26
N THR A 262 -13.03 -29.57 9.38
CA THR A 262 -14.20 -30.35 9.76
C THR A 262 -13.78 -31.79 10.05
N GLU A 263 -14.53 -32.48 10.91
CA GLU A 263 -14.34 -33.92 11.14
C GLU A 263 -14.44 -34.73 9.84
N GLU A 264 -15.20 -34.24 8.85
CA GLU A 264 -15.27 -34.82 7.51
C GLU A 264 -13.91 -34.82 6.80
N ALA A 265 -13.16 -33.73 6.86
CA ALA A 265 -11.83 -33.69 6.26
C ALA A 265 -10.82 -34.62 6.97
N PHE A 266 -11.04 -34.94 8.25
CA PHE A 266 -10.24 -35.95 8.95
C PHE A 266 -10.64 -37.37 8.55
N ASN A 267 -11.93 -37.62 8.35
CA ASN A 267 -12.44 -38.92 7.88
C ASN A 267 -12.03 -39.21 6.43
N ASP A 268 -12.04 -38.21 5.56
CA ASP A 268 -11.59 -38.35 4.17
C ASP A 268 -10.10 -38.73 4.11
N ALA A 269 -9.27 -38.10 4.95
CA ALA A 269 -7.84 -38.45 5.06
C ALA A 269 -7.60 -39.85 5.63
N LEU A 270 -8.47 -40.34 6.53
CA LEU A 270 -8.43 -41.71 7.04
C LEU A 270 -8.78 -42.72 5.94
N LEU A 271 -9.82 -42.44 5.15
CA LEU A 271 -10.23 -43.27 4.02
C LEU A 271 -9.16 -43.37 2.94
N GLU A 272 -8.51 -42.26 2.61
CA GLU A 272 -7.40 -42.21 1.65
C GLU A 272 -6.24 -43.10 2.12
N TYR A 273 -5.88 -43.03 3.40
CA TYR A 273 -4.84 -43.87 3.99
C TYR A 273 -5.19 -45.37 4.00
N GLU A 274 -6.45 -45.71 4.30
CA GLU A 274 -6.92 -47.09 4.30
C GLU A 274 -6.95 -47.70 2.88
N GLN A 275 -7.29 -46.89 1.87
CA GLN A 275 -7.23 -47.31 0.46
C GLN A 275 -5.79 -47.56 0.02
N GLU A 276 -4.85 -46.67 0.36
CA GLU A 276 -3.43 -46.87 0.05
C GLU A 276 -2.83 -48.13 0.68
N LEU A 277 -3.35 -48.57 1.84
CA LEU A 277 -2.94 -49.83 2.46
C LEU A 277 -3.52 -51.05 1.73
N GLN A 278 -4.80 -50.97 1.31
CA GLN A 278 -5.44 -52.04 0.56
C GLN A 278 -4.78 -52.24 -0.81
N ASP A 279 -4.48 -51.15 -1.52
CA ASP A 279 -3.82 -51.20 -2.83
C ASP A 279 -2.43 -51.84 -2.73
N LYS A 280 -1.66 -51.52 -1.67
CA LYS A 280 -0.35 -52.15 -1.41
C LYS A 280 -0.47 -53.64 -1.06
N GLU A 281 -1.48 -54.03 -0.29
CA GLU A 281 -1.72 -55.44 0.05
C GLU A 281 -2.18 -56.26 -1.17
N GLU A 282 -2.90 -55.66 -2.11
CA GLU A 282 -3.29 -56.28 -3.38
C GLU A 282 -2.09 -56.43 -4.31
N GLU A 283 -1.25 -55.39 -4.46
CA GLU A 283 0.01 -55.46 -5.22
C GLU A 283 0.94 -56.57 -4.69
N GLU A 284 1.10 -56.68 -3.36
CA GLU A 284 1.91 -57.74 -2.74
C GLU A 284 1.30 -59.15 -2.87
N ARG A 285 -0.02 -59.29 -3.08
CA ARG A 285 -0.66 -60.59 -3.34
C ARG A 285 -0.49 -61.01 -4.79
N ASP A 286 -0.67 -60.10 -5.72
CA ASP A 286 -0.49 -60.36 -7.15
C ASP A 286 0.97 -60.74 -7.49
N GLU A 287 1.96 -60.17 -6.79
CA GLU A 287 3.36 -60.58 -6.93
C GLU A 287 3.65 -62.00 -6.39
N ARG A 288 2.90 -62.46 -5.38
CA ARG A 288 3.04 -63.82 -4.81
C ARG A 288 2.35 -64.88 -5.67
N ASP A 289 1.17 -64.61 -6.21
CA ASP A 289 0.48 -65.55 -7.11
C ASP A 289 1.17 -65.64 -8.49
N GLY A 290 1.83 -64.55 -8.93
CA GLY A 290 2.62 -64.54 -10.16
C GLY A 290 3.90 -65.39 -10.11
N THR A 291 4.40 -65.73 -8.92
CA THR A 291 5.61 -66.55 -8.74
C THR A 291 5.33 -68.05 -8.61
N GLU A 292 4.14 -68.46 -8.18
CA GLU A 292 3.74 -69.89 -8.11
C GLU A 292 3.35 -70.47 -9.50
N ALA A 293 2.93 -69.63 -10.45
CA ALA A 293 2.55 -70.05 -11.81
C ALA A 293 3.74 -70.33 -12.76
N GLN A 294 4.99 -70.11 -12.34
CA GLN A 294 6.20 -70.35 -13.14
C GLN A 294 7.08 -71.50 -12.61
N GLY A 295 6.58 -72.27 -11.64
CA GLY A 295 7.28 -73.39 -11.01
C GLY A 295 6.61 -74.75 -11.24
N GLU A 296 6.34 -75.14 -12.49
CA GLU A 296 6.16 -76.55 -12.91
C GLU A 296 7.18 -76.93 -13.98
#